data_AF-A0A317T1L7-F1
#
_entry.id   AF-A0A317T1L7-F1
#
_cell.length_a   1.000
_cell.length_b   1.000
_cell.length_c   1.000
_cell.angle_alpha   90.00
_cell.angle_beta   90.00
_cell.angle_gamma   90.00
#
_symmetry.space_group_name_H-M   'P 1'
#
loop_
_entity.id
_entity.type
_entity.pdbx_description
1 polymer ?
#
loop_
_entity_poly.entity_id
_entity_poly.type
_entity_poly.pdbx_seq_one_letter_code
_entity_poly.pdbx_strand_id
1 'polypeptide(L)'
;MESEQSSEGIPNQTDGIYQTKYSTTPKLTSFNYCQWARSIQIFLRAENALGITLGEKPEPPVQQMQRCCDWIMREGKALAIIYNSCTMITQQHVEDVEGAKAMWDMKTLAGTDNAISDEIFKAHLLSTLPKCYDNYVDILIEHSTTS
;
A
#
# COMPACT_ATOMS: atom_id res chain seq x y z
N MET A 1 53.35 -3.06 7.29
CA MET A 1 52.55 -2.88 6.06
C MET A 1 51.67 -4.10 5.98
N GLU A 2 50.41 -3.96 6.37
CA GLU A 2 49.29 -4.72 5.82
C GLU A 2 48.03 -4.05 6.39
N SER A 3 47.32 -3.41 5.48
CA SER A 3 46.15 -2.58 5.75
C SER A 3 44.93 -3.48 5.62
N GLU A 4 44.27 -3.80 6.73
CA GLU A 4 42.94 -4.42 6.66
C GLU A 4 41.92 -3.33 6.37
N GLN A 5 41.50 -3.27 5.11
CA GLN A 5 40.45 -2.40 4.64
C GLN A 5 39.11 -2.81 5.23
N SER A 6 38.50 -1.83 5.91
CA SER A 6 37.12 -1.76 6.33
C SER A 6 36.16 -2.14 5.19
N SER A 7 35.49 -3.28 5.32
CA SER A 7 34.29 -3.60 4.54
C SER A 7 33.13 -2.80 5.12
N GLU A 8 32.90 -1.61 4.59
CA GLU A 8 31.68 -0.83 4.82
C GLU A 8 30.46 -1.72 4.57
N GLY A 9 29.74 -2.03 5.64
CA GLY A 9 28.46 -2.73 5.57
C GLY A 9 27.48 -1.87 4.79
N ILE A 10 27.12 -2.33 3.59
CA ILE A 10 25.99 -1.80 2.83
C ILE A 10 24.75 -1.85 3.75
N PRO A 11 24.07 -0.72 4.04
CA PRO A 11 22.87 -0.76 4.86
C PRO A 11 21.81 -1.60 4.15
N ASN A 12 21.40 -2.66 4.83
CA ASN A 12 20.42 -3.64 4.36
C ASN A 12 19.09 -2.93 4.02
N GLN A 13 18.77 -2.81 2.72
CA GLN A 13 17.57 -2.13 2.20
C GLN A 13 16.29 -2.97 2.44
N THR A 14 15.93 -3.25 3.69
CA THR A 14 14.70 -3.99 4.04
C THR A 14 13.45 -3.11 4.16
N ASP A 15 13.55 -1.80 3.94
CA ASP A 15 12.47 -0.86 4.31
C ASP A 15 11.24 -0.90 3.37
N GLY A 16 11.37 -1.57 2.22
CA GLY A 16 10.32 -1.63 1.18
C GLY A 16 9.57 -2.97 1.08
N ILE A 17 9.92 -3.99 1.85
CA ILE A 17 9.35 -5.34 1.71
C ILE A 17 8.56 -5.72 2.96
N TYR A 18 7.35 -6.22 2.76
CA TYR A 18 6.56 -6.91 3.76
C TYR A 18 6.74 -8.41 3.62
N GLN A 19 7.09 -9.08 4.72
CA GLN A 19 7.35 -10.52 4.76
C GLN A 19 6.37 -11.21 5.70
N THR A 20 5.86 -12.34 5.24
CA THR A 20 5.06 -13.28 6.05
C THR A 20 5.73 -14.67 6.02
N LYS A 21 5.19 -15.61 6.80
CA LYS A 21 5.60 -17.03 6.71
C LYS A 21 5.25 -17.70 5.38
N TYR A 22 4.43 -17.05 4.55
CA TYR A 22 3.96 -17.60 3.27
C TYR A 22 4.74 -17.06 2.07
N SER A 23 5.09 -15.77 2.10
CA SER A 23 5.77 -15.09 0.99
C SER A 23 6.23 -13.68 1.39
N THR A 24 6.83 -12.98 0.44
CA THR A 24 7.16 -11.55 0.50
C THR A 24 6.35 -10.77 -0.52
N THR A 25 6.08 -9.50 -0.24
CA THR A 25 5.48 -8.55 -1.17
C THR A 25 6.04 -7.16 -0.91
N PRO A 26 6.14 -6.27 -1.91
CA PRO A 26 6.44 -4.87 -1.66
C PRO A 26 5.41 -4.27 -0.70
N LYS A 27 5.87 -3.43 0.23
CA LYS A 27 4.99 -2.60 1.05
C LYS A 27 4.21 -1.63 0.17
N LEU A 28 3.05 -1.21 0.64
CA LEU A 28 2.16 -0.33 -0.09
C LEU A 28 2.80 1.05 -0.34
N THR A 29 2.73 1.47 -1.60
CA THR A 29 3.05 2.80 -2.10
C THR A 29 1.91 3.28 -3.01
N SER A 30 1.92 4.57 -3.37
CA SER A 30 0.96 5.14 -4.31
C SER A 30 0.99 4.51 -5.71
N PHE A 31 2.02 3.72 -6.05
CA PHE A 31 2.22 3.18 -7.40
C PHE A 31 1.94 1.68 -7.51
N ASN A 32 1.72 0.97 -6.40
CA ASN A 32 1.66 -0.49 -6.40
C ASN A 32 0.38 -1.08 -5.79
N TYR A 33 -0.67 -0.28 -5.57
CA TYR A 33 -1.89 -0.73 -4.91
C TYR A 33 -2.48 -2.01 -5.51
N CYS A 34 -2.59 -2.10 -6.84
CA CYS A 34 -3.15 -3.30 -7.49
C CYS A 34 -2.35 -4.58 -7.18
N GLN A 35 -1.01 -4.48 -7.20
CA GLN A 35 -0.13 -5.61 -6.88
C GLN A 35 -0.18 -5.93 -5.39
N TRP A 36 -0.08 -4.91 -4.54
CA TRP A 36 -0.16 -5.02 -3.10
C TRP A 36 -1.48 -5.67 -2.66
N ALA A 37 -2.61 -5.17 -3.15
CA ALA A 37 -3.94 -5.66 -2.79
C ALA A 37 -4.09 -7.15 -3.14
N ARG A 38 -3.58 -7.57 -4.29
CA ARG A 38 -3.59 -8.99 -4.69
C ARG A 38 -2.78 -9.85 -3.71
N SER A 39 -1.57 -9.43 -3.35
CA SER A 39 -0.72 -10.15 -2.38
C SER A 39 -1.37 -10.21 -1.00
N ILE A 40 -1.90 -9.09 -0.51
CA ILE A 40 -2.52 -9.02 0.82
C ILE A 40 -3.80 -9.85 0.88
N GLN A 41 -4.62 -9.87 -0.17
CA GLN A 41 -5.77 -10.77 -0.25
C GLN A 41 -5.36 -12.25 -0.11
N ILE A 42 -4.22 -12.66 -0.66
CA ILE A 42 -3.71 -14.03 -0.50
C ILE A 42 -3.33 -14.29 0.96
N PHE A 43 -2.62 -13.35 1.60
CA PHE A 43 -2.23 -13.50 3.01
C PHE A 43 -3.45 -13.52 3.95
N LEU A 44 -4.44 -12.66 3.70
CA LEU A 44 -5.69 -12.64 4.43
C LEU A 44 -6.50 -13.94 4.25
N ARG A 45 -6.47 -14.55 3.06
CA ARG A 45 -7.08 -15.88 2.84
C ARG A 45 -6.37 -16.96 3.65
N ALA A 46 -5.04 -16.94 3.69
CA ALA A 46 -4.25 -17.90 4.44
C ALA A 46 -4.54 -17.83 5.95
N GLU A 47 -4.85 -16.65 6.48
CA GLU A 47 -5.26 -16.45 7.88
C GLU A 47 -6.80 -16.52 8.10
N ASN A 48 -7.58 -16.93 7.09
CA ASN A 48 -9.05 -17.01 7.13
C ASN A 48 -9.73 -15.68 7.55
N ALA A 49 -9.10 -14.55 7.22
CA ALA A 49 -9.53 -13.23 7.63
C ALA A 49 -10.10 -12.39 6.48
N LEU A 50 -9.91 -12.80 5.21
CA LEU A 50 -10.36 -12.01 4.04
C LEU A 50 -11.85 -11.65 4.09
N GLY A 51 -12.73 -12.60 4.42
CA GLY A 51 -14.17 -12.31 4.48
C GLY A 51 -14.55 -11.31 5.58
N ILE A 52 -13.75 -11.18 6.64
CA ILE A 52 -13.93 -10.14 7.67
C ILE A 52 -13.49 -8.79 7.09
N THR A 53 -12.32 -8.75 6.46
CA THR A 53 -11.77 -7.56 5.80
C THR A 53 -12.69 -7.00 4.72
N LEU A 54 -13.34 -7.85 3.92
CA LEU A 54 -14.29 -7.41 2.89
C LEU A 54 -15.69 -7.09 3.44
N GLY A 55 -15.95 -7.33 4.72
CA GLY A 55 -17.26 -7.15 5.34
C GLY A 55 -18.29 -8.23 4.98
N GLU A 56 -17.88 -9.33 4.35
CA GLU A 56 -18.74 -10.46 4.02
C GLU A 56 -19.14 -11.28 5.26
N LYS A 57 -18.30 -11.26 6.31
CA LYS A 57 -18.52 -11.97 7.56
C LYS A 57 -18.76 -10.96 8.70
N PRO A 58 -20.02 -10.76 9.13
CA PRO A 58 -20.33 -9.84 10.22
C PRO A 58 -19.78 -10.38 11.55
N GLU A 59 -19.62 -9.47 12.51
CA GLU A 59 -19.29 -9.83 13.89
C GLU A 59 -20.39 -10.73 14.49
N PRO A 60 -20.02 -11.86 15.11
CA PRO A 60 -20.99 -12.76 15.72
C PRO A 60 -21.55 -12.16 17.03
N PRO A 61 -22.78 -12.53 17.44
CA PRO A 61 -23.34 -12.09 18.71
C PRO A 61 -22.49 -12.54 19.90
N VAL A 62 -22.38 -11.69 20.93
CA VAL A 62 -21.57 -11.93 22.15
C VAL A 62 -21.98 -13.22 22.87
N GLN A 63 -23.23 -13.66 22.75
CA GLN A 63 -23.69 -14.93 23.35
C GLN A 63 -22.99 -16.16 22.74
N GLN A 64 -22.42 -16.04 21.54
CA GLN A 64 -21.66 -17.09 20.88
C GLN A 64 -20.16 -16.93 21.17
N MET A 65 -19.79 -16.98 22.46
CA MET A 65 -18.46 -16.62 22.98
C MET A 65 -17.30 -17.18 22.13
N GLN A 66 -17.33 -18.48 21.80
CA GLN A 66 -16.26 -19.10 21.00
C GLN A 66 -16.14 -18.51 19.60
N ARG A 67 -17.27 -18.27 18.92
CA ARG A 67 -17.28 -17.63 17.60
C ARG A 67 -16.83 -16.18 17.67
N CYS A 68 -17.18 -15.49 18.75
CA CYS A 68 -16.71 -14.13 19.04
C CYS A 68 -15.19 -14.08 19.23
N CYS A 69 -14.62 -14.92 20.08
CA CYS A 69 -13.16 -15.02 20.25
C CYS A 69 -12.45 -15.35 18.92
N ASP A 70 -12.97 -16.31 18.16
CA ASP A 70 -12.41 -16.68 16.85
C ASP A 70 -12.48 -15.52 15.83
N TRP A 71 -13.55 -14.74 15.87
CA TRP A 71 -13.73 -13.57 15.00
C TRP A 71 -12.74 -12.46 15.39
N ILE A 72 -12.66 -12.09 16.67
CA ILE A 72 -11.72 -11.07 17.20
C ILE A 72 -10.28 -11.44 16.84
N MET A 73 -9.89 -12.71 17.01
CA MET A 73 -8.54 -13.16 16.65
C MET A 73 -8.25 -12.96 15.16
N ARG A 74 -9.20 -13.29 14.28
CA ARG A 74 -9.03 -13.15 12.82
C ARG A 74 -9.05 -11.70 12.39
N GLU A 75 -9.87 -10.87 13.01
CA GLU A 75 -9.86 -9.43 12.78
C GLU A 75 -8.50 -8.81 13.18
N GLY A 76 -7.98 -9.15 14.36
CA GLY A 76 -6.66 -8.69 14.82
C GLY A 76 -5.54 -9.11 13.86
N LYS A 77 -5.61 -10.32 13.30
CA LYS A 77 -4.68 -10.76 12.24
C LYS A 77 -4.82 -9.94 10.97
N ALA A 78 -6.04 -9.66 10.53
CA ALA A 78 -6.27 -8.83 9.34
C ALA A 78 -5.70 -7.42 9.51
N LEU A 79 -5.97 -6.79 10.66
CA LEU A 79 -5.40 -5.49 11.01
C LEU A 79 -3.87 -5.51 10.96
N ALA A 80 -3.25 -6.49 11.62
CA ALA A 80 -1.80 -6.62 11.63
C ALA A 80 -1.22 -6.82 10.22
N ILE A 81 -1.88 -7.59 9.35
CA ILE A 81 -1.42 -7.79 7.97
C ILE A 81 -1.52 -6.49 7.19
N ILE A 82 -2.68 -5.82 7.21
CA ILE A 82 -2.90 -4.59 6.44
C ILE A 82 -1.92 -3.51 6.92
N TYR A 83 -1.89 -3.24 8.22
CA TYR A 83 -1.04 -2.19 8.80
C TYR A 83 0.46 -2.43 8.55
N ASN A 84 0.99 -3.62 8.82
CA ASN A 84 2.42 -3.89 8.65
C ASN A 84 2.87 -4.01 7.20
N SER A 85 1.92 -4.25 6.28
CA SER A 85 2.18 -4.22 4.85
C SER A 85 2.27 -2.82 4.26
N CYS A 86 2.01 -1.79 5.07
CA CYS A 86 2.12 -0.39 4.68
C CYS A 86 3.53 0.16 4.95
N THR A 87 3.95 1.14 4.15
CA THR A 87 5.10 1.99 4.50
C THR A 87 4.77 2.85 5.71
N MET A 88 5.79 3.36 6.42
CA MET A 88 5.59 4.21 7.60
C MET A 88 4.69 5.43 7.32
N ILE A 89 4.86 6.08 6.16
CA ILE A 89 4.03 7.21 5.73
C ILE A 89 2.56 6.77 5.62
N THR A 90 2.32 5.61 5.01
CA THR A 90 0.97 5.08 4.83
C THR A 90 0.36 4.66 6.17
N GLN A 91 1.16 4.11 7.09
CA GLN A 91 0.74 3.74 8.45
C GLN A 91 0.21 4.94 9.24
N GLN A 92 0.88 6.10 9.15
CA GLN A 92 0.43 7.34 9.82
C GLN A 92 -0.98 7.79 9.38
N HIS A 93 -1.40 7.42 8.18
CA HIS A 93 -2.75 7.73 7.69
C HIS A 93 -3.81 6.73 8.17
N VAL A 94 -3.43 5.53 8.58
CA VAL A 94 -4.36 4.47 9.03
C VAL A 94 -4.31 4.19 10.53
N GLU A 95 -3.46 4.89 11.29
CA GLU A 95 -3.24 4.64 12.72
C GLU A 95 -4.54 4.74 13.54
N ASP A 96 -5.38 5.73 13.24
CA ASP A 96 -6.66 5.97 13.93
C ASP A 96 -7.83 5.17 13.34
N VAL A 97 -7.60 4.31 12.34
CA VAL A 97 -8.68 3.57 11.68
C VAL A 97 -8.95 2.27 12.41
N GLU A 98 -10.13 2.21 13.03
CA GLU A 98 -10.60 1.02 13.72
C GLU A 98 -11.21 -0.01 12.76
N GLY A 99 -10.79 -1.27 12.90
CA GLY A 99 -11.37 -2.40 12.20
C GLY A 99 -10.74 -2.68 10.83
N ALA A 100 -10.57 -3.97 10.54
CA ALA A 100 -9.86 -4.42 9.34
C ALA A 100 -10.56 -3.96 8.05
N LYS A 101 -11.89 -3.90 8.06
CA LYS A 101 -12.69 -3.45 6.91
C LYS A 101 -12.49 -1.97 6.63
N ALA A 102 -12.59 -1.11 7.65
CA ALA A 102 -12.42 0.32 7.46
C ALA A 102 -11.00 0.65 7.00
N MET A 103 -10.00 -0.04 7.55
CA MET A 103 -8.61 0.11 7.14
C MET A 103 -8.42 -0.32 5.68
N TRP A 104 -9.00 -1.44 5.26
CA TRP A 104 -8.95 -1.92 3.87
C TRP A 104 -9.63 -0.98 2.88
N ASP A 105 -10.79 -0.45 3.25
CA ASP A 105 -11.59 0.46 2.43
C ASP A 105 -11.02 1.89 2.38
N MET A 106 -10.01 2.20 3.19
CA MET A 106 -9.43 3.52 3.24
C MET A 106 -8.78 3.85 1.89
N LYS A 107 -9.46 4.70 1.09
CA LYS A 107 -9.06 5.13 -0.26
C LYS A 107 -7.65 5.77 -0.32
N THR A 108 -7.11 6.19 0.82
CA THR A 108 -5.75 6.70 0.99
C THR A 108 -4.68 5.61 0.88
N LEU A 109 -5.01 4.33 1.13
CA LEU A 109 -4.10 3.22 0.84
C LEU A 109 -3.85 3.08 -0.68
N ALA A 110 -4.85 3.40 -1.50
CA ALA A 110 -4.72 3.39 -2.96
C ALA A 110 -3.98 4.61 -3.53
N GLY A 111 -3.53 5.55 -2.68
CA GLY A 111 -3.02 6.83 -3.17
C GLY A 111 -4.07 7.55 -4.00
N THR A 112 -5.31 7.64 -3.48
CA THR A 112 -6.47 8.27 -4.14
C THR A 112 -6.72 7.82 -5.58
N ASP A 113 -7.88 7.23 -5.84
CA ASP A 113 -8.54 7.26 -7.15
C ASP A 113 -8.88 8.70 -7.63
N ASN A 114 -8.33 9.75 -7.02
CA ASN A 114 -8.01 10.92 -7.81
C ASN A 114 -6.89 10.44 -8.72
N ALA A 115 -7.27 10.00 -9.92
CA ALA A 115 -6.45 10.19 -11.09
C ALA A 115 -5.59 11.42 -10.81
N ILE A 116 -4.27 11.26 -10.74
CA ILE A 116 -3.38 12.42 -10.81
C ILE A 116 -3.99 13.21 -11.95
N SER A 117 -4.65 14.34 -11.67
CA SER A 117 -5.44 14.96 -12.73
C SER A 117 -4.45 15.25 -13.84
N ASP A 118 -4.86 15.16 -15.09
CA ASP A 118 -3.95 15.31 -16.21
C ASP A 118 -3.06 16.56 -16.03
N GLU A 119 -3.57 17.58 -15.35
CA GLU A 119 -2.89 18.80 -14.92
C GLU A 119 -1.76 18.57 -13.91
N ILE A 120 -1.95 17.75 -12.87
CA ILE A 120 -0.89 17.42 -11.90
C ILE A 120 0.15 16.50 -12.55
N PHE A 121 -0.27 15.54 -13.40
CA PHE A 121 0.65 14.65 -14.11
C PHE A 121 1.47 15.43 -15.12
N LYS A 122 0.83 16.33 -15.89
CA LYS A 122 1.49 17.29 -16.78
C LYS A 122 2.46 18.16 -15.99
N ALA A 123 2.02 18.84 -14.93
CA ALA A 123 2.89 19.72 -14.15
C ALA A 123 4.14 18.98 -13.62
N HIS A 124 3.97 17.76 -13.12
CA HIS A 124 5.09 16.94 -12.69
C HIS A 124 6.00 16.55 -13.84
N LEU A 125 5.46 16.02 -14.94
CA LEU A 125 6.22 15.67 -16.15
C LEU A 125 7.04 16.85 -16.66
N LEU A 126 6.43 18.03 -16.77
CA LEU A 126 7.09 19.25 -17.23
C LEU A 126 8.16 19.75 -16.27
N SER A 127 7.94 19.63 -14.96
CA SER A 127 8.94 20.05 -13.97
C SER A 127 10.17 19.15 -13.88
N THR A 128 10.06 17.90 -14.37
CA THR A 128 11.12 16.88 -14.25
C THR A 128 11.90 16.70 -15.55
N LEU A 129 11.41 17.24 -16.67
CA LEU A 129 12.08 17.14 -17.96
C LEU A 129 13.24 18.13 -18.08
N PRO A 130 14.39 17.72 -18.65
CA PRO A 130 15.45 18.65 -19.01
C PRO A 130 14.97 19.69 -20.04
N LYS A 131 15.44 20.94 -19.92
CA LYS A 131 15.09 22.07 -20.81
C LYS A 131 15.22 21.82 -22.32
N CYS A 132 16.00 20.81 -22.72
CA CYS A 132 16.11 20.44 -24.14
C CYS A 132 14.82 19.84 -24.72
N TYR A 133 13.83 19.49 -23.88
CA TYR A 133 12.54 18.96 -24.29
C TYR A 133 11.41 19.99 -24.35
N ASP A 134 11.67 21.26 -24.00
CA ASP A 134 10.65 22.33 -23.96
C ASP A 134 9.90 22.46 -25.31
N ASN A 135 10.62 22.34 -26.44
CA ASN A 135 10.02 22.41 -27.79
C ASN A 135 9.03 21.27 -28.12
N TYR A 136 9.14 20.11 -27.46
CA TYR A 136 8.23 18.97 -27.69
C TYR A 136 6.99 19.02 -26.78
N VAL A 137 7.13 19.68 -25.64
CA VAL A 137 6.05 19.90 -24.68
C VAL A 137 4.99 20.82 -25.26
N ASP A 138 5.39 21.90 -25.92
CA ASP A 138 4.46 22.87 -26.53
C ASP A 138 3.55 22.22 -27.59
N ILE A 139 4.11 21.30 -28.39
CA ILE A 139 3.36 20.54 -29.40
C ILE A 139 2.31 19.64 -28.77
N LEU A 140 2.65 18.97 -27.66
CA LEU A 140 1.72 18.07 -26.96
C LEU A 140 0.60 18.82 -26.24
N ILE A 141 0.85 20.07 -25.82
CA ILE A 141 -0.15 20.92 -25.17
C ILE A 141 -1.18 21.43 -26.20
N GLU A 142 -0.75 21.90 -27.38
CA GLU A 142 -1.65 22.41 -28.44
C GLU A 142 -2.67 21.38 -28.93
N HIS A 143 -2.29 20.10 -28.99
CA HIS A 143 -3.19 19.03 -29.44
C HIS A 143 -4.19 18.54 -28.38
N SER A 144 -4.06 18.98 -27.11
CA SER A 144 -4.92 18.52 -26.01
C SER A 144 -6.12 19.43 -25.71
N THR A 145 -6.19 20.63 -26.31
CA THR A 145 -7.25 21.63 -26.07
C THR A 145 -8.31 21.70 -27.18
N THR A 146 -8.29 20.75 -28.13
CA THR A 146 -9.18 20.72 -29.33
C THR A 146 -10.22 19.60 -29.34
N SER A 147 -10.64 19.04 -28.20
CA SER A 147 -11.77 18.09 -28.11
C SER A 147 -12.79 18.47 -27.05
#